data_AF-A0A2I0HY61-F1
#
_entry.id   AF-A0A2I0HY61-F1
#
_cell.length_a   1.000
_cell.length_b   1.000
_cell.length_c   1.000
_cell.angle_alpha   90.00
_cell.angle_beta   90.00
_cell.angle_gamma   90.00
#
_symmetry.space_group_name_H-M   'P 1'
#
loop_
_entity.id
_entity.type
_entity.pdbx_description
1 polymer ?
#
loop_
_entity_poly.entity_id
_entity_poly.type
_entity_poly.pdbx_seq_one_letter_code
_entity_poly.pdbx_strand_id
1 'polypeptide(L)'
;MKKAFDQTVRDLKREVNKKVLKVPGVEQKVLDATSNEPWGPHGSLLADIAQASRNYHEYQMIMNVIWKRINDTGKNWRHVYKALTVLEYMVANGSERVIDEIREHAYQIQVII
;
A
#
# COMPACT_ATOMS: atom_id res chain seq x y z
N MET A 1 -0.32 -40.13 24.19
CA MET A 1 0.76 -39.12 24.19
C MET A 1 1.07 -38.52 22.82
N LYS A 2 1.24 -39.29 21.72
CA LYS A 2 1.52 -38.75 20.37
C LYS A 2 0.54 -37.67 19.87
N LYS A 3 -0.78 -37.88 20.02
CA LYS A 3 -1.81 -36.94 19.54
C LYS A 3 -1.75 -35.54 20.18
N ALA A 4 -1.37 -35.46 21.45
CA ALA A 4 -1.27 -34.18 22.17
C ALA A 4 -0.06 -33.38 21.66
N PHE A 5 1.07 -34.05 21.42
CA PHE A 5 2.27 -33.45 20.85
C PHE A 5 2.04 -32.93 19.42
N ASP A 6 1.35 -33.72 18.58
CA ASP A 6 1.02 -33.32 17.21
C ASP A 6 0.11 -32.08 17.16
N GLN A 7 -0.82 -31.97 18.11
CA GLN A 7 -1.69 -30.80 18.24
C GLN A 7 -0.89 -29.56 18.67
N THR A 8 -0.02 -29.70 19.67
CA THR A 8 0.89 -28.63 20.11
C THR A 8 1.80 -28.14 18.97
N VAL A 9 2.34 -29.05 18.15
CA VAL A 9 3.15 -28.70 16.97
C VAL A 9 2.34 -27.95 15.91
N ARG A 10 1.09 -28.35 15.66
CA ARG A 10 0.19 -27.65 14.72
C ARG A 10 -0.17 -26.25 15.20
N ASP A 11 -0.45 -26.11 16.49
CA ASP A 11 -0.79 -24.81 17.08
C ASP A 11 0.42 -23.88 17.11
N LEU A 12 1.61 -24.39 17.45
CA LEU A 12 2.88 -23.69 17.27
C LEU A 12 3.12 -23.26 15.82
N LYS A 13 2.89 -24.14 14.84
CA LYS A 13 3.06 -23.81 13.41
C LYS A 13 2.09 -22.71 12.97
N ARG A 14 0.84 -22.74 13.46
CA ARG A 14 -0.15 -21.69 13.21
C ARG A 14 0.23 -20.37 13.87
N GLU A 15 0.72 -20.41 15.11
CA GLU A 15 1.13 -19.23 15.86
C GLU A 15 2.42 -18.61 15.29
N VAL A 16 3.39 -19.43 14.89
CA VAL A 16 4.60 -19.02 14.16
C VAL A 16 4.22 -18.43 12.81
N ASN A 17 3.33 -19.07 12.02
CA ASN A 17 2.83 -18.46 10.79
C ASN A 17 2.17 -17.10 11.05
N LYS A 18 1.42 -16.94 12.15
CA LYS A 18 0.76 -15.67 12.49
C LYS A 18 1.73 -14.59 13.00
N LYS A 19 2.84 -14.97 13.66
CA LYS A 19 3.88 -14.07 14.18
C LYS A 19 4.97 -13.72 13.15
N VAL A 20 5.37 -14.69 12.33
CA VAL A 20 6.39 -14.55 11.27
C VAL A 20 5.78 -13.94 10.00
N LEU A 21 4.50 -14.19 9.72
CA LEU A 21 3.74 -13.52 8.65
C LEU A 21 2.82 -12.47 9.24
N LYS A 22 3.36 -11.50 9.99
CA LYS A 22 2.64 -10.23 10.10
C LYS A 22 2.63 -9.63 8.70
N VAL A 23 1.59 -9.95 7.93
CA VAL A 23 1.33 -9.29 6.65
C VAL A 23 1.39 -7.79 6.96
N PRO A 24 2.30 -7.05 6.30
CA PRO A 24 2.44 -5.63 6.56
C PRO A 24 1.07 -4.98 6.41
N GLY A 25 0.70 -4.13 7.38
CA GLY A 25 -0.52 -3.34 7.28
C GLY A 25 -0.50 -2.50 6.00
N VAL A 26 -1.68 -2.10 5.53
CA VAL A 26 -1.82 -1.37 4.26
C VAL A 26 -0.91 -0.14 4.20
N GLU A 27 -0.74 0.59 5.31
CA GLU A 27 0.15 1.74 5.40
C GLU A 27 1.60 1.39 5.07
N GLN A 28 2.12 0.30 5.63
CA GLN A 28 3.49 -0.15 5.33
C GLN A 28 3.64 -0.55 3.86
N LYS A 29 2.62 -1.21 3.28
CA LYS A 29 2.62 -1.56 1.85
C LYS A 29 2.74 -0.30 0.97
N VAL A 30 2.01 0.76 1.29
CA VAL A 30 2.07 2.02 0.53
C VAL A 30 3.41 2.73 0.76
N LEU A 31 3.96 2.70 1.98
CA LEU A 31 5.30 3.24 2.26
C LEU A 31 6.39 2.52 1.46
N ASP A 32 6.31 1.19 1.36
CA ASP A 32 7.26 0.37 0.61
C ASP A 32 7.13 0.63 -0.90
N ALA A 33 5.90 0.70 -1.40
CA ALA A 33 5.60 1.01 -2.81
C ALA A 33 6.10 2.40 -3.23
N THR A 34 6.15 3.35 -2.29
CA THR A 34 6.57 4.75 -2.50
C THR A 34 7.95 5.06 -1.95
N SER A 35 8.76 4.03 -1.66
CA SER A 35 10.13 4.17 -1.13
C SER A 35 11.09 4.88 -2.11
N ASN A 36 12.20 5.42 -1.61
CA ASN A 36 13.22 6.08 -2.44
C ASN A 36 14.17 5.12 -3.17
N GLU A 37 13.89 3.81 -3.13
CA GLU A 37 14.68 2.80 -3.85
C GLU A 37 14.68 3.07 -5.37
N PRO A 38 15.72 2.68 -6.12
CA PRO A 38 15.81 3.00 -7.54
C PRO A 38 14.85 2.18 -8.42
N TRP A 39 14.25 1.11 -7.92
CA TRP A 39 13.28 0.27 -8.65
C TRP A 39 11.82 0.62 -8.32
N GLY A 40 10.91 0.39 -9.27
CA GLY A 40 9.48 0.63 -9.10
C GLY A 40 8.78 -0.37 -8.17
N PRO A 41 7.53 -0.06 -7.74
CA PRO A 41 6.73 -0.99 -6.95
C PRO A 41 6.40 -2.26 -7.73
N HIS A 42 6.44 -3.41 -7.08
CA HIS A 42 6.07 -4.68 -7.69
C HIS A 42 4.56 -4.75 -7.96
N GLY A 43 4.14 -5.36 -9.07
CA GLY A 43 2.73 -5.42 -9.48
C GLY A 43 1.80 -6.06 -8.44
N SER A 44 2.28 -7.07 -7.70
CA SER A 44 1.51 -7.68 -6.60
C SER A 44 1.24 -6.70 -5.46
N LEU A 45 2.19 -5.79 -5.18
CA LEU A 45 2.05 -4.78 -4.13
C LEU A 45 1.03 -3.72 -4.55
N LEU A 46 1.06 -3.31 -5.83
CA LEU A 46 0.06 -2.41 -6.41
C LEU A 46 -1.35 -3.01 -6.37
N ALA A 47 -1.47 -4.30 -6.73
CA ALA A 47 -2.74 -5.01 -6.69
C ALA A 47 -3.31 -5.09 -5.26
N ASP A 48 -2.46 -5.40 -4.28
CA ASP A 48 -2.86 -5.42 -2.87
C ASP A 48 -3.36 -4.06 -2.38
N ILE A 49 -2.66 -2.98 -2.71
CA ILE A 49 -3.05 -1.61 -2.35
C ILE A 49 -4.37 -1.22 -3.02
N ALA A 50 -4.52 -1.51 -4.31
CA ALA A 50 -5.75 -1.24 -5.05
C ALA A 50 -6.94 -2.00 -4.45
N GLN A 51 -6.77 -3.27 -4.08
CA GLN A 51 -7.80 -4.03 -3.41
C GLN A 51 -8.16 -3.46 -2.03
N ALA A 52 -7.16 -3.06 -1.24
CA ALA A 52 -7.33 -2.45 0.08
C ALA A 52 -8.08 -1.10 0.01
N SER A 53 -7.92 -0.34 -1.08
CA SER A 53 -8.63 0.94 -1.29
C SER A 53 -10.17 0.83 -1.27
N ARG A 54 -10.72 -0.38 -1.39
CA ARG A 54 -12.17 -0.64 -1.29
C ARG A 54 -12.68 -0.61 0.16
N ASN A 55 -11.80 -0.81 1.14
CA ASN A 55 -12.13 -0.63 2.55
C ASN A 55 -12.01 0.86 2.91
N TYR A 56 -13.02 1.43 3.58
CA TYR A 56 -13.04 2.85 3.91
C TYR A 56 -11.87 3.29 4.82
N HIS A 57 -11.53 2.49 5.83
CA HIS A 57 -10.46 2.84 6.75
C HIS A 57 -9.08 2.72 6.08
N GLU A 58 -8.86 1.64 5.34
CA GLU A 58 -7.61 1.43 4.61
C GLU A 58 -7.41 2.47 3.50
N TYR A 59 -8.48 2.84 2.79
CA TYR A 59 -8.47 3.94 1.83
C TYR A 59 -7.92 5.24 2.43
N GLN A 60 -8.42 5.64 3.60
CA GLN A 60 -7.95 6.85 4.28
C GLN A 60 -6.46 6.76 4.61
N MET A 61 -5.99 5.61 5.10
CA MET A 61 -4.56 5.38 5.36
C MET A 61 -3.72 5.46 4.08
N ILE A 62 -4.18 4.84 2.99
CA ILE A 62 -3.50 4.86 1.69
C ILE A 62 -3.37 6.31 1.20
N MET A 63 -4.48 7.04 1.13
CA MET A 63 -4.50 8.40 0.58
C MET A 63 -3.67 9.36 1.43
N ASN A 64 -3.66 9.22 2.77
CA ASN A 64 -2.80 10.01 3.64
C ASN A 64 -1.31 9.86 3.28
N VAL A 65 -0.84 8.64 3.01
CA VAL A 65 0.55 8.40 2.60
C VAL A 65 0.80 8.96 1.20
N ILE A 66 -0.11 8.72 0.26
CA ILE A 66 0.01 9.19 -1.12
C ILE A 66 0.11 10.71 -1.18
N TRP A 67 -0.79 11.44 -0.52
CA TRP A 67 -0.79 12.90 -0.51
C TRP A 67 0.48 13.46 0.14
N LYS A 68 0.97 12.82 1.20
CA LYS A 68 2.26 13.20 1.81
C LYS A 68 3.41 13.04 0.82
N ARG A 69 3.45 11.94 0.07
CA ARG A 69 4.51 11.60 -0.89
C ARG A 69 4.48 12.49 -2.13
N ILE A 70 3.30 12.89 -2.60
CA ILE A 70 3.13 13.80 -3.74
C ILE A 70 3.71 15.18 -3.43
N ASN A 71 3.61 15.62 -2.18
CA ASN A 71 4.15 16.89 -1.72
C ASN A 71 5.64 16.84 -1.31
N ASP A 72 6.33 15.71 -1.49
CA ASP A 72 7.78 15.64 -1.26
C ASP A 72 8.55 16.47 -2.30
N THR A 73 9.69 17.05 -1.91
CA THR A 73 10.50 17.92 -2.78
C THR A 73 11.98 17.55 -2.76
N GLY A 74 12.74 18.11 -3.72
CA GLY A 74 14.19 17.99 -3.79
C GLY A 74 14.68 16.55 -4.01
N LYS A 75 15.52 16.06 -3.10
CA LYS A 75 16.18 14.74 -3.22
C LYS A 75 15.23 13.53 -3.19
N ASN A 76 13.95 13.74 -2.84
CA ASN A 76 12.94 12.71 -2.68
C ASN A 76 12.02 12.58 -3.92
N TRP A 77 12.44 13.03 -5.10
CA TRP A 77 11.63 12.97 -6.32
C TRP A 77 11.05 11.57 -6.64
N ARG A 78 11.71 10.48 -6.22
CA ARG A 78 11.18 9.11 -6.42
C ARG A 78 9.94 8.82 -5.57
N HIS A 79 9.81 9.45 -4.40
CA HIS A 79 8.58 9.37 -3.62
C HIS A 79 7.40 9.90 -4.42
N VAL A 80 7.57 11.08 -5.03
CA VAL A 80 6.56 11.73 -5.87
C VAL A 80 6.23 10.84 -7.07
N TYR A 81 7.24 10.44 -7.83
CA TYR A 81 7.07 9.60 -9.02
C TYR A 81 6.36 8.28 -8.72
N LYS A 82 6.77 7.57 -7.66
CA LYS A 82 6.13 6.30 -7.30
C LYS A 82 4.76 6.48 -6.69
N ALA A 83 4.49 7.58 -5.99
CA ALA A 83 3.13 7.89 -5.53
C ALA A 83 2.17 8.12 -6.70
N LEU A 84 2.62 8.82 -7.75
CA LEU A 84 1.86 8.95 -9.00
C LEU A 84 1.66 7.59 -9.69
N THR A 85 2.67 6.71 -9.68
CA THR A 85 2.55 5.34 -10.22
C THR A 85 1.49 4.53 -9.45
N VAL A 86 1.44 4.63 -8.12
CA VAL A 86 0.43 3.97 -7.30
C VAL A 86 -0.95 4.54 -7.58
N LEU A 87 -1.09 5.88 -7.68
CA LEU A 87 -2.36 6.52 -8.04
C LEU A 87 -2.87 6.07 -9.41
N GLU A 88 -2.03 6.08 -10.45
CA GLU A 88 -2.38 5.61 -11.79
C GLU A 88 -2.95 4.19 -11.76
N TYR A 89 -2.26 3.28 -11.05
CA TYR A 89 -2.74 1.91 -10.92
C TYR A 89 -4.08 1.82 -10.17
N MET A 90 -4.26 2.61 -9.11
CA MET A 90 -5.50 2.65 -8.34
C MET A 90 -6.67 3.27 -9.11
N VAL A 91 -6.44 4.22 -10.01
CA VAL A 91 -7.48 4.73 -10.91
C VAL A 91 -8.05 3.62 -11.79
N ALA A 92 -7.17 2.74 -12.30
CA ALA A 92 -7.58 1.66 -13.17
C ALA A 92 -8.16 0.45 -12.40
N ASN A 93 -7.69 0.18 -11.17
CA ASN A 93 -7.95 -1.11 -10.50
C ASN A 93 -8.55 -1.00 -9.08
N GLY A 94 -8.65 0.21 -8.53
CA GLY A 94 -9.02 0.48 -7.15
C GLY A 94 -10.51 0.75 -6.93
N SER A 95 -10.80 1.51 -5.88
CA SER A 95 -12.13 2.02 -5.54
C SER A 95 -12.47 3.27 -6.35
N GLU A 96 -13.74 3.45 -6.73
CA GLU A 96 -14.22 4.64 -7.45
C GLU A 96 -13.92 5.95 -6.69
N ARG A 97 -13.85 5.89 -5.35
CA ARG A 97 -13.47 7.03 -4.50
C ARG A 97 -12.12 7.65 -4.88
N VAL A 98 -11.19 6.84 -5.40
CA VAL A 98 -9.89 7.32 -5.88
C VAL A 98 -10.07 8.29 -7.05
N ILE A 99 -11.05 8.05 -7.91
CA ILE A 99 -11.35 8.91 -9.06
C ILE A 99 -11.92 10.25 -8.58
N ASP A 100 -12.86 10.22 -7.63
CA ASP A 100 -13.47 11.43 -7.08
C ASP A 100 -12.41 12.31 -6.38
N GLU A 101 -11.56 11.70 -5.56
CA GLU A 101 -10.47 12.38 -4.87
C GLU A 101 -9.48 13.05 -5.83
N ILE A 102 -9.08 12.36 -6.91
CA ILE A 102 -8.18 12.93 -7.93
C ILE A 102 -8.85 14.09 -8.65
N ARG A 103 -10.15 14.03 -8.93
CA ARG A 103 -10.89 15.13 -9.56
C ARG A 103 -10.93 16.35 -8.66
N GLU A 104 -11.17 16.17 -7.37
CA GLU A 104 -11.18 17.26 -6.38
C GLU A 104 -9.81 17.93 -6.24
N HIS A 105 -8.73 17.14 -6.36
CA HIS A 105 -7.35 17.61 -6.18
C HIS A 105 -6.56 17.76 -7.49
N ALA A 106 -7.25 17.81 -8.64
CA ALA A 106 -6.62 17.80 -9.97
C ALA A 106 -5.57 18.90 -10.13
N TYR A 107 -5.82 20.09 -9.56
CA TYR A 107 -4.87 21.21 -9.61
C TYR A 107 -3.53 20.87 -8.93
N GLN A 108 -3.54 20.18 -7.78
CA GLN A 108 -2.31 19.83 -7.07
C GLN A 108 -1.47 18.84 -7.87
N ILE A 109 -2.11 17.86 -8.51
CA ILE A 109 -1.44 16.89 -9.37
C ILE A 109 -0.88 17.57 -10.63
N GLN A 110 -1.64 18.50 -11.23
CA GLN A 110 -1.22 19.21 -12.44
C GLN A 110 0.02 20.09 -12.23
N VAL A 111 0.25 20.61 -11.02
CA VAL A 111 1.45 21.41 -10.70
C VAL A 111 2.73 20.57 -10.70
N ILE A 112 2.61 19.25 -10.59
CA ILE A 112 3.74 18.33 -10.36
C ILE A 112 4.12 17.56 -11.64
N ILE A 113 3.24 17.56 -12.64
CA ILE A 113 3.45 16.97 -13.98
C ILE A 113 4.07 18.03 -14.90
#